data_AF-A0A944S3K9-F1
#
_entry.id   AF-A0A944S3K9-F1
#
_cell.length_a   1.000
_cell.length_b   1.000
_cell.length_c   1.000
_cell.angle_alpha   90.00
_cell.angle_beta   90.00
_cell.angle_gamma   90.00
#
_symmetry.space_group_name_H-M   'P 1'
#
loop_
_entity.id
_entity.type
_entity.pdbx_description
1 polymer ?
#
loop_
_entity_poly.entity_id
_entity_poly.type
_entity_poly.pdbx_seq_one_letter_code
_entity_poly.pdbx_strand_id
1 'polypeptide(L)'
;MTTTVHTSRETWTKDDLRLHYDAILEAGLTADQLAYFRRHGRFGDDIIMQSSSGSSGQQPLLLPRSREDVLDILARMTRPHRQMWGAPDRIALLGGISHAEGALKLKMDGAEVRAFELAQVDELIAFAPDYLSCYPSIARVLIARHAGSFGQLKTIKLGGERVLPADVDKIFAAFPDILITEQLGSTELPAVAVGAYCQGERRRLQLQIDRYDFLLTDTRQWQPLIVRDRFPRRLFPVAPFYDSGDEVKVEGGYIIEVRRRDDPANVFTDNVNDLLQNGCINVQIDQGVRVVYFDGACAAVTVELQGHDYQMVAAPLHRLPHSNKLPLLTSSLQARSTEDGES
;
A
#
# COMPACT_ATOMS: atom_id res chain seq x y z
N MET A 1 -4.68 43.78 2.77
CA MET A 1 -3.57 43.07 3.44
C MET A 1 -4.15 42.31 4.62
N THR A 2 -4.49 41.05 4.43
CA THR A 2 -4.99 40.15 5.48
C THR A 2 -3.81 39.30 5.93
N THR A 3 -3.31 39.61 7.12
CA THR A 3 -2.28 38.84 7.81
C THR A 3 -2.86 37.51 8.24
N THR A 4 -2.54 36.44 7.52
CA THR A 4 -2.88 35.08 7.93
C THR A 4 -2.03 34.72 9.14
N VAL A 5 -2.65 34.64 10.31
CA VAL A 5 -2.02 34.12 11.52
C VAL A 5 -1.79 32.62 11.29
N HIS A 6 -0.58 32.25 10.88
CA HIS A 6 -0.13 30.86 10.98
C HIS A 6 0.10 30.55 12.46
N THR A 7 -0.95 30.15 13.18
CA THR A 7 -0.75 29.30 14.35
C THR A 7 -0.05 28.04 13.84
N SER A 8 1.22 27.85 14.23
CA SER A 8 1.98 26.64 13.90
C SER A 8 1.19 25.44 14.40
N ARG A 9 0.54 24.71 13.48
CA ARG A 9 -0.16 23.48 13.83
C ARG A 9 0.92 22.43 14.11
N GLU A 10 0.88 21.87 15.31
CA GLU A 10 1.81 20.80 15.69
C GLU A 10 1.69 19.63 14.70
N THR A 11 2.84 19.17 14.22
CA THR A 11 2.96 18.08 13.24
C THR A 11 3.93 17.05 13.79
N TRP A 12 3.50 15.80 13.81
CA TRP A 12 4.24 14.64 14.28
C TRP A 12 4.70 13.77 13.13
N THR A 13 5.88 13.19 13.27
CA THR A 13 6.43 12.14 12.40
C THR A 13 6.18 10.76 13.00
N LYS A 14 6.63 9.72 12.31
CA LYS A 14 6.57 8.35 12.85
C LYS A 14 7.43 8.16 14.12
N ASP A 15 8.50 8.92 14.26
CA ASP A 15 9.35 8.85 15.46
C ASP A 15 8.68 9.53 16.66
N ASP A 16 7.94 10.62 16.43
CA ASP A 16 7.10 11.24 17.46
C ASP A 16 5.99 10.29 17.91
N LEU A 17 5.37 9.54 16.99
CA LEU A 17 4.40 8.49 17.34
C LEU A 17 5.00 7.42 18.26
N ARG A 18 6.27 7.05 18.05
CA ARG A 18 6.98 6.11 18.93
C ARG A 18 7.26 6.71 20.29
N LEU A 19 7.72 7.95 20.32
CA LEU A 19 8.01 8.68 21.55
C LEU A 19 6.76 8.82 22.43
N HIS A 20 5.60 9.04 21.82
CA HIS A 20 4.33 9.27 22.50
C HIS A 20 3.41 8.04 22.53
N TYR A 21 3.90 6.86 22.14
CA TYR A 21 3.09 5.67 21.90
C TYR A 21 2.20 5.28 23.11
N ASP A 22 2.78 5.20 24.31
CA ASP A 22 2.05 4.85 25.53
C ASP A 22 0.96 5.87 25.88
N ALA A 23 1.25 7.16 25.72
CA ALA A 23 0.28 8.23 25.97
C ALA A 23 -0.89 8.18 24.96
N ILE A 24 -0.62 7.83 23.70
CA ILE A 24 -1.67 7.65 22.69
C ILE A 24 -2.54 6.44 23.04
N LEU A 25 -1.94 5.32 23.47
CA LEU A 25 -2.70 4.15 23.91
C LEU A 25 -3.57 4.46 25.13
N GLU A 26 -3.04 5.18 26.12
CA GLU A 26 -3.77 5.62 27.31
C GLU A 26 -4.99 6.50 26.96
N ALA A 27 -4.89 7.31 25.91
CA ALA A 27 -5.99 8.14 25.44
C ALA A 27 -7.07 7.36 24.68
N GLY A 28 -6.74 6.21 24.08
CA GLY A 28 -7.63 5.45 23.21
C GLY A 28 -8.19 4.16 23.80
N LEU A 29 -7.54 3.59 24.81
CA LEU A 29 -7.88 2.31 25.42
C LEU A 29 -8.44 2.48 26.83
N THR A 30 -9.27 1.53 27.24
CA THR A 30 -9.69 1.41 28.64
C THR A 30 -8.52 0.93 29.51
N ALA A 31 -8.59 1.19 30.82
CA ALA A 31 -7.57 0.74 31.78
C ALA A 31 -7.34 -0.78 31.73
N ASP A 32 -8.40 -1.57 31.57
CA ASP A 32 -8.32 -3.03 31.49
C ASP A 32 -7.64 -3.50 30.20
N GLN A 33 -7.97 -2.89 29.05
CA GLN A 33 -7.33 -3.19 27.76
C GLN A 33 -5.83 -2.85 27.79
N LEU A 34 -5.47 -1.71 28.39
CA LEU A 34 -4.08 -1.29 28.54
C LEU A 34 -3.30 -2.21 29.49
N ALA A 35 -3.91 -2.60 30.62
CA ALA A 35 -3.32 -3.55 31.55
C ALA A 35 -3.10 -4.92 30.89
N TYR A 36 -4.07 -5.39 30.09
CA TYR A 36 -3.94 -6.61 29.31
C TYR A 36 -2.77 -6.53 28.32
N PHE A 37 -2.69 -5.44 27.54
CA PHE A 37 -1.59 -5.21 26.59
C PHE A 37 -0.23 -5.20 27.28
N ARG A 38 -0.09 -4.46 28.39
CA ARG A 38 1.16 -4.40 29.17
C ARG A 38 1.57 -5.77 29.74
N ARG A 39 0.60 -6.61 30.12
CA ARG A 39 0.88 -7.95 30.67
C ARG A 39 1.22 -8.98 29.61
N HIS A 40 0.60 -8.91 28.43
CA HIS A 40 0.65 -9.98 27.44
C HIS A 40 1.36 -9.60 26.13
N GLY A 41 1.72 -8.33 25.93
CA GLY A 41 2.35 -7.83 24.71
C GLY A 41 1.43 -7.89 23.47
N ARG A 42 0.12 -8.05 23.66
CA ARG A 42 -0.88 -8.15 22.59
C ARG A 42 -2.21 -7.55 23.04
N PHE A 43 -3.02 -7.12 22.09
CA PHE A 43 -4.38 -6.65 22.38
C PHE A 43 -5.36 -7.83 22.55
N GLY A 44 -6.48 -7.56 23.23
CA GLY A 44 -7.58 -8.52 23.38
C GLY A 44 -8.25 -8.87 22.04
N ASP A 45 -9.11 -9.88 22.05
CA ASP A 45 -9.77 -10.37 20.83
C ASP A 45 -10.76 -9.36 20.23
N ASP A 46 -11.27 -8.44 21.07
CA ASP A 46 -12.15 -7.32 20.72
C ASP A 46 -11.45 -6.19 19.94
N ILE A 47 -10.12 -6.14 19.98
CA ILE A 47 -9.30 -5.14 19.29
C ILE A 47 -8.67 -5.75 18.05
N ILE A 48 -8.82 -5.07 16.91
CA ILE A 48 -8.15 -5.46 15.67
C ILE A 48 -6.78 -4.80 15.66
N MET A 49 -5.73 -5.61 15.76
CA MET A 49 -4.35 -5.14 15.69
C MET A 49 -3.95 -4.98 14.23
N GLN A 50 -3.29 -3.87 13.91
CA GLN A 50 -2.58 -3.70 12.65
C GLN A 50 -1.11 -3.38 12.91
N SER A 51 -0.21 -4.09 12.26
CA SER A 51 1.23 -3.84 12.40
C SER A 51 1.75 -2.93 11.28
N SER A 52 2.51 -1.89 11.63
CA SER A 52 3.17 -1.05 10.62
C SER A 52 4.28 -1.83 9.91
N SER A 53 4.46 -1.68 8.59
CA SER A 53 5.54 -2.39 7.89
C SER A 53 6.92 -2.02 8.47
N GLY A 54 7.64 -3.01 9.01
CA GLY A 54 9.01 -2.88 9.54
C GLY A 54 10.08 -2.72 8.45
N SER A 55 9.75 -2.11 7.31
CA SER A 55 10.63 -2.00 6.13
C SER A 55 11.91 -1.20 6.36
N SER A 56 12.05 -0.55 7.53
CA SER A 56 13.27 0.14 7.98
C SER A 56 14.15 -0.68 8.94
N GLY A 57 13.85 -1.97 9.17
CA GLY A 57 14.56 -2.80 10.15
C GLY A 57 14.26 -2.46 11.62
N GLN A 58 13.37 -1.50 11.88
CA GLN A 58 12.90 -1.14 13.22
C GLN A 58 11.72 -2.01 13.65
N GLN A 59 11.51 -2.16 14.96
CA GLN A 59 10.33 -2.86 15.48
C GLN A 59 9.03 -2.23 14.95
N PRO A 60 8.09 -3.06 14.45
CA PRO A 60 6.78 -2.60 14.02
C PRO A 60 6.00 -1.91 15.15
N LEU A 61 5.31 -0.81 14.84
CA LEU A 61 4.28 -0.27 15.72
C LEU A 61 3.02 -1.13 15.64
N LEU A 62 2.48 -1.51 16.80
CA LEU A 62 1.19 -2.21 16.89
C LEU A 62 0.08 -1.16 17.03
N LEU A 63 -0.85 -1.11 16.10
CA LEU A 63 -1.88 -0.08 16.05
C LEU A 63 -3.24 -0.73 16.36
N PRO A 64 -3.84 -0.45 17.55
CA PRO A 64 -5.15 -0.98 17.88
C PRO A 64 -6.23 -0.24 17.07
N ARG A 65 -7.18 -1.00 16.53
CA ARG A 65 -8.37 -0.49 15.86
C ARG A 65 -9.64 -1.13 16.40
N SER A 66 -10.69 -0.31 16.47
CA SER A 66 -12.04 -0.79 16.74
C SER A 66 -12.62 -1.46 15.50
N ARG A 67 -13.68 -2.26 15.68
CA ARG A 67 -14.41 -2.86 14.56
C ARG A 67 -14.96 -1.79 13.62
N GLU A 68 -15.49 -0.70 14.17
CA GLU A 68 -16.09 0.39 13.42
C GLU A 68 -15.07 1.15 12.57
N ASP A 69 -13.85 1.33 13.08
CA ASP A 69 -12.77 1.93 12.30
C ASP A 69 -12.43 1.07 11.08
N VAL A 70 -12.29 -0.24 11.29
CA VAL A 70 -11.99 -1.17 10.19
C VAL A 70 -13.13 -1.24 9.16
N LEU A 71 -14.38 -1.22 9.61
CA LEU A 71 -15.55 -1.18 8.71
C LEU A 71 -15.61 0.13 7.92
N ASP A 72 -15.28 1.28 8.51
CA ASP A 72 -15.20 2.55 7.80
C ASP A 72 -14.10 2.52 6.71
N ILE A 73 -12.90 2.04 7.06
CA ILE A 73 -11.79 1.90 6.11
C ILE A 73 -12.23 1.02 4.93
N LEU A 74 -12.83 -0.13 5.21
CA LEU A 74 -13.31 -1.05 4.20
C LEU A 74 -14.42 -0.46 3.33
N ALA A 75 -15.38 0.24 3.93
CA ALA A 75 -16.45 0.91 3.20
C ALA A 75 -15.90 1.97 2.23
N ARG A 76 -14.86 2.72 2.63
CA ARG A 76 -14.18 3.70 1.74
C ARG A 76 -13.41 3.01 0.62
N MET A 77 -12.68 1.93 0.90
CA MET A 77 -11.93 1.18 -0.12
C MET A 77 -12.83 0.47 -1.13
N THR A 78 -13.95 -0.11 -0.69
CA THR A 78 -14.87 -0.87 -1.55
C THR A 78 -15.93 0.01 -2.21
N ARG A 79 -16.02 1.30 -1.87
CA ARG A 79 -17.02 2.23 -2.42
C ARG A 79 -17.07 2.21 -3.97
N PRO A 80 -15.94 2.27 -4.70
CA PRO A 80 -15.98 2.24 -6.17
C PRO A 80 -16.58 0.94 -6.71
N HIS A 81 -16.20 -0.21 -6.12
CA HIS A 81 -16.78 -1.51 -6.47
C HIS A 81 -18.28 -1.52 -6.20
N ARG A 82 -18.71 -1.07 -5.02
CA ARG A 82 -20.13 -1.05 -4.63
C ARG A 82 -21.00 -0.22 -5.56
N GLN A 83 -20.47 0.90 -6.03
CA GLN A 83 -21.17 1.79 -6.97
C GLN A 83 -21.33 1.16 -8.36
N MET A 84 -20.40 0.30 -8.78
CA MET A 84 -20.40 -0.29 -10.12
C MET A 84 -21.06 -1.68 -10.16
N TRP A 85 -20.82 -2.51 -9.15
CA TRP A 85 -21.13 -3.94 -9.16
C TRP A 85 -22.05 -4.41 -8.04
N GLY A 86 -22.36 -3.55 -7.05
CA GLY A 86 -23.01 -3.96 -5.81
C GLY A 86 -22.02 -4.43 -4.74
N ALA A 87 -22.51 -5.03 -3.65
CA ALA A 87 -21.62 -5.51 -2.60
C ALA A 87 -20.71 -6.65 -3.14
N PRO A 88 -19.41 -6.66 -2.78
CA PRO A 88 -18.54 -7.77 -3.16
C PRO A 88 -18.96 -9.04 -2.42
N ASP A 89 -18.92 -10.17 -3.11
CA ASP A 89 -19.26 -11.48 -2.53
C ASP A 89 -18.03 -12.16 -1.91
N ARG A 90 -16.87 -12.06 -2.57
CA ARG A 90 -15.63 -12.76 -2.22
C ARG A 90 -14.42 -11.85 -2.36
N ILE A 91 -13.91 -11.42 -1.23
CA ILE A 91 -12.76 -10.53 -1.12
C ILE A 91 -11.50 -11.34 -0.84
N ALA A 92 -10.58 -11.38 -1.80
CA ALA A 92 -9.24 -11.90 -1.61
C ALA A 92 -8.27 -10.80 -1.20
N LEU A 93 -7.55 -11.00 -0.10
CA LEU A 93 -6.49 -10.13 0.37
C LEU A 93 -5.14 -10.81 0.13
N LEU A 94 -4.34 -10.23 -0.76
CA LEU A 94 -3.03 -10.75 -1.15
C LEU A 94 -1.98 -9.65 -0.94
N GLY A 95 -1.72 -9.38 0.34
CA GLY A 95 -0.62 -8.54 0.82
C GLY A 95 -0.11 -9.15 2.12
N GLY A 96 1.01 -8.65 2.67
CA GLY A 96 1.60 -9.25 3.87
C GLY A 96 0.74 -9.15 5.13
N ILE A 97 1.38 -9.15 6.31
CA ILE A 97 0.72 -9.23 7.63
C ILE A 97 -0.48 -8.28 7.78
N SER A 98 -0.41 -7.05 7.25
CA SER A 98 -1.51 -6.07 7.32
C SER A 98 -2.83 -6.55 6.68
N HIS A 99 -2.75 -7.39 5.65
CA HIS A 99 -3.90 -7.97 4.96
C HIS A 99 -4.42 -9.21 5.69
N ALA A 100 -3.52 -10.05 6.20
CA ALA A 100 -3.87 -11.22 7.00
C ALA A 100 -4.60 -10.86 8.29
N GLU A 101 -4.12 -9.85 9.02
CA GLU A 101 -4.75 -9.37 10.26
C GLU A 101 -6.14 -8.76 10.01
N GLY A 102 -6.33 -8.11 8.85
CA GLY A 102 -7.63 -7.60 8.41
C GLY A 102 -8.63 -8.73 8.12
N ALA A 103 -8.22 -9.77 7.39
CA ALA A 103 -9.09 -10.91 7.06
C ALA A 103 -9.51 -11.71 8.31
N LEU A 104 -8.59 -11.95 9.24
CA LEU A 104 -8.81 -12.84 10.39
C LEU A 104 -9.92 -12.39 11.35
N LYS A 105 -10.29 -11.10 11.33
CA LYS A 105 -11.24 -10.52 12.29
C LYS A 105 -12.50 -9.91 11.65
N LEU A 106 -12.60 -9.93 10.31
CA LEU A 106 -13.74 -9.41 9.58
C LEU A 106 -14.63 -10.54 9.05
N LYS A 107 -15.65 -10.89 9.83
CA LYS A 107 -16.88 -11.43 9.23
C LYS A 107 -17.70 -10.25 8.73
N MET A 108 -17.73 -10.07 7.41
CA MET A 108 -18.64 -9.13 6.77
C MET A 108 -20.01 -9.78 6.65
N ASP A 109 -21.07 -9.00 6.85
CA ASP A 109 -22.42 -9.47 6.54
C ASP A 109 -22.52 -9.68 5.02
N GLY A 110 -22.55 -10.96 4.60
CA GLY A 110 -22.77 -11.37 3.22
C GLY A 110 -21.53 -11.51 2.33
N ALA A 111 -20.32 -11.16 2.79
CA ALA A 111 -19.09 -11.32 2.00
C ALA A 111 -18.09 -12.26 2.69
N GLU A 112 -17.50 -13.17 1.91
CA GLU A 112 -16.41 -14.02 2.36
C GLU A 112 -15.07 -13.32 2.15
N VAL A 113 -14.31 -13.09 3.23
CA VAL A 113 -13.01 -12.43 3.18
C VAL A 113 -11.93 -13.43 3.54
N ARG A 114 -10.94 -13.59 2.67
CA ARG A 114 -9.83 -14.52 2.89
C ARG A 114 -8.49 -13.89 2.51
N ALA A 115 -7.49 -14.08 3.36
CA ALA A 115 -6.11 -13.74 3.05
C ALA A 115 -5.38 -14.92 2.41
N PHE A 116 -4.44 -14.61 1.53
CA PHE A 116 -3.64 -15.58 0.80
C PHE A 116 -2.17 -15.13 0.82
N GLU A 117 -1.26 -16.09 0.67
CA GLU A 117 0.14 -15.84 0.33
C GLU A 117 0.37 -16.02 -1.18
N LEU A 118 1.47 -15.45 -1.69
CA LEU A 118 1.80 -15.56 -3.11
C LEU A 118 2.06 -17.02 -3.54
N ALA A 119 2.42 -17.91 -2.62
CA ALA A 119 2.56 -19.34 -2.88
C ALA A 119 1.21 -20.07 -3.06
N GLN A 120 0.09 -19.45 -2.68
CA GLN A 120 -1.25 -20.05 -2.67
C GLN A 120 -2.11 -19.61 -3.87
N VAL A 121 -1.48 -19.39 -5.04
CA VAL A 121 -2.20 -18.91 -6.23
C VAL A 121 -3.33 -19.86 -6.65
N ASP A 122 -3.12 -21.16 -6.59
CA ASP A 122 -4.15 -22.14 -6.97
C ASP A 122 -5.37 -22.09 -6.04
N GLU A 123 -5.13 -21.92 -4.73
CA GLU A 123 -6.21 -21.73 -3.75
C GLU A 123 -6.96 -20.41 -3.97
N LEU A 124 -6.23 -19.34 -4.33
CA LEU A 124 -6.80 -18.05 -4.68
C LEU A 124 -7.67 -18.13 -5.95
N ILE A 125 -7.22 -18.87 -6.97
CA ILE A 125 -8.00 -19.12 -8.18
C ILE A 125 -9.27 -19.91 -7.85
N ALA A 126 -9.15 -20.99 -7.04
CA ALA A 126 -10.29 -21.80 -6.63
C ALA A 126 -11.30 -21.01 -5.79
N PHE A 127 -10.82 -20.07 -4.97
CA PHE A 127 -11.67 -19.15 -4.23
C PHE A 127 -12.49 -18.23 -5.13
N ALA A 128 -11.99 -17.96 -6.35
CA ALA A 128 -12.63 -17.16 -7.40
C ALA A 128 -13.17 -15.81 -6.90
N PRO A 129 -12.31 -14.93 -6.35
CA PRO A 129 -12.73 -13.65 -5.81
C PRO A 129 -13.32 -12.75 -6.91
N ASP A 130 -14.32 -11.95 -6.54
CA ASP A 130 -14.80 -10.84 -7.37
C ASP A 130 -14.09 -9.52 -7.02
N TYR A 131 -13.42 -9.46 -5.86
CA TYR A 131 -12.58 -8.36 -5.43
C TYR A 131 -11.21 -8.86 -4.93
N LEU A 132 -10.12 -8.42 -5.57
CA LEU A 132 -8.75 -8.73 -5.17
C LEU A 132 -8.04 -7.47 -4.65
N SER A 133 -7.47 -7.50 -3.46
CA SER A 133 -6.62 -6.42 -2.93
C SER A 133 -5.17 -6.88 -2.80
N CYS A 134 -4.26 -6.26 -3.55
CA CYS A 134 -2.84 -6.63 -3.55
C CYS A 134 -1.91 -5.43 -3.83
N TYR A 135 -0.59 -5.68 -3.78
CA TYR A 135 0.39 -4.71 -4.28
C TYR A 135 0.46 -4.74 -5.82
N PRO A 136 0.82 -3.62 -6.47
CA PRO A 136 1.13 -3.58 -7.91
C PRO A 136 2.07 -4.69 -8.38
N SER A 137 3.21 -4.90 -7.69
CA SER A 137 4.17 -5.94 -8.04
C SER A 137 3.60 -7.37 -8.01
N ILE A 138 2.58 -7.61 -7.18
CA ILE A 138 1.87 -8.90 -7.11
C ILE A 138 0.86 -9.00 -8.25
N ALA A 139 0.09 -7.93 -8.51
CA ALA A 139 -0.86 -7.89 -9.61
C ALA A 139 -0.18 -8.23 -10.94
N ARG A 140 1.01 -7.66 -11.20
CA ARG A 140 1.80 -7.96 -12.40
C ARG A 140 2.06 -9.46 -12.59
N VAL A 141 2.43 -10.16 -11.51
CA VAL A 141 2.69 -11.62 -11.56
C VAL A 141 1.42 -12.39 -11.87
N LEU A 142 0.33 -12.07 -11.17
CA LEU A 142 -0.95 -12.75 -11.35
C LEU A 142 -1.49 -12.56 -12.78
N ILE A 143 -1.39 -11.35 -13.32
CA ILE A 143 -1.87 -11.03 -14.66
C ILE A 143 -1.02 -11.74 -15.71
N ALA A 144 0.30 -11.61 -15.61
CA ALA A 144 1.20 -12.16 -16.61
C ALA A 144 1.12 -13.69 -16.71
N ARG A 145 0.81 -14.38 -15.60
CA ARG A 145 0.87 -15.85 -15.52
C ARG A 145 -0.51 -16.52 -15.42
N HIS A 146 -1.53 -15.80 -14.95
CA HIS A 146 -2.80 -16.41 -14.54
C HIS A 146 -4.05 -15.58 -14.93
N ALA A 147 -3.94 -14.57 -15.81
CA ALA A 147 -5.09 -13.73 -16.16
C ALA A 147 -6.35 -14.53 -16.55
N GLY A 148 -6.19 -15.56 -17.39
CA GLY A 148 -7.30 -16.41 -17.86
C GLY A 148 -8.01 -17.22 -16.75
N SER A 149 -7.44 -17.32 -15.55
CA SER A 149 -8.00 -18.10 -14.44
C SER A 149 -8.93 -17.29 -13.54
N PHE A 150 -8.94 -15.95 -13.65
CA PHE A 150 -9.69 -15.05 -12.77
C PHE A 150 -11.05 -14.62 -13.37
N GLY A 151 -11.85 -15.57 -13.84
CA GLY A 151 -13.08 -15.28 -14.60
C GLY A 151 -14.20 -14.56 -13.83
N GLN A 152 -14.16 -14.52 -12.50
CA GLN A 152 -15.15 -13.83 -11.66
C GLN A 152 -14.68 -12.45 -11.17
N LEU A 153 -13.43 -12.10 -11.46
CA LEU A 153 -12.79 -10.91 -10.91
C LEU A 153 -13.39 -9.64 -11.55
N LYS A 154 -13.96 -8.77 -10.71
CA LYS A 154 -14.56 -7.49 -11.13
C LYS A 154 -13.75 -6.29 -10.68
N THR A 155 -12.95 -6.43 -9.62
CA THR A 155 -12.13 -5.34 -9.09
C THR A 155 -10.77 -5.79 -8.61
N ILE A 156 -9.74 -5.03 -9.00
CA ILE A 156 -8.38 -5.13 -8.43
C ILE A 156 -8.10 -3.85 -7.67
N LYS A 157 -7.94 -3.95 -6.36
CA LYS A 157 -7.47 -2.87 -5.51
C LYS A 157 -5.95 -2.94 -5.38
N LEU A 158 -5.30 -1.83 -5.71
CA LEU A 158 -3.86 -1.61 -5.61
C LEU A 158 -3.55 -0.62 -4.48
N GLY A 159 -2.41 -0.80 -3.82
CA GLY A 159 -1.85 0.21 -2.91
C GLY A 159 -0.71 -0.36 -2.08
N GLY A 160 0.04 0.50 -1.40
CA GLY A 160 1.21 0.13 -0.60
C GLY A 160 2.53 0.06 -1.36
N GLU A 161 2.48 0.10 -2.70
CA GLU A 161 3.56 0.48 -3.61
C GLU A 161 2.99 1.53 -4.58
N ARG A 162 3.86 2.27 -5.28
CA ARG A 162 3.44 3.22 -6.31
C ARG A 162 2.79 2.46 -7.47
N VAL A 163 1.59 2.88 -7.87
CA VAL A 163 0.94 2.40 -9.10
C VAL A 163 1.53 3.15 -10.30
N LEU A 164 2.08 2.41 -11.25
CA LEU A 164 2.65 2.95 -12.48
C LEU A 164 1.64 2.87 -13.63
N PRO A 165 1.73 3.76 -14.64
CA PRO A 165 0.90 3.64 -15.85
C PRO A 165 0.92 2.24 -16.48
N ALA A 166 2.10 1.63 -16.60
CA ALA A 166 2.25 0.27 -17.12
C ALA A 166 1.47 -0.79 -16.34
N ASP A 167 1.21 -0.58 -15.04
CA ASP A 167 0.40 -1.50 -14.24
C ASP A 167 -1.05 -1.47 -14.70
N VAL A 168 -1.57 -0.26 -14.85
CA VAL A 168 -2.94 0.02 -15.28
C VAL A 168 -3.15 -0.52 -16.69
N ASP A 169 -2.23 -0.22 -17.61
CA ASP A 169 -2.31 -0.64 -19.01
C ASP A 169 -2.35 -2.18 -19.12
N LYS A 170 -1.46 -2.88 -18.41
CA LYS A 170 -1.41 -4.35 -18.40
C LYS A 170 -2.64 -4.98 -17.78
N ILE A 171 -3.16 -4.39 -16.69
CA ILE A 171 -4.39 -4.85 -16.06
C ILE A 171 -5.55 -4.75 -17.05
N PHE A 172 -5.74 -3.62 -17.71
CA PHE A 172 -6.83 -3.44 -18.68
C PHE A 172 -6.64 -4.28 -19.95
N ALA A 173 -5.40 -4.51 -20.38
CA ALA A 173 -5.13 -5.40 -21.51
C ALA A 173 -5.57 -6.84 -21.21
N ALA A 174 -5.39 -7.30 -19.97
CA ALA A 174 -5.80 -8.64 -19.53
C ALA A 174 -7.29 -8.72 -19.15
N PHE A 175 -7.84 -7.65 -18.59
CA PHE A 175 -9.21 -7.57 -18.08
C PHE A 175 -9.86 -6.25 -18.51
N PRO A 176 -10.41 -6.14 -19.73
CA PRO A 176 -10.92 -4.88 -20.26
C PRO A 176 -12.01 -4.21 -19.42
N ASP A 177 -12.87 -5.01 -18.79
CA ASP A 177 -14.03 -4.54 -18.00
C ASP A 177 -13.73 -4.39 -16.49
N ILE A 178 -12.49 -4.62 -16.06
CA ILE A 178 -12.13 -4.57 -14.65
C ILE A 178 -12.22 -3.15 -14.10
N LEU A 179 -12.60 -3.03 -12.83
CA LEU A 179 -12.40 -1.82 -12.05
C LEU A 179 -11.04 -1.90 -11.33
N ILE A 180 -10.16 -0.93 -11.53
CA ILE A 180 -8.96 -0.80 -10.68
C ILE A 180 -9.28 0.22 -9.60
N THR A 181 -9.03 -0.11 -8.33
CA THR A 181 -9.12 0.86 -7.23
C THR A 181 -7.73 1.15 -6.70
N GLU A 182 -7.31 2.41 -6.63
CA GLU A 182 -6.03 2.80 -6.04
C GLU A 182 -6.25 3.39 -4.65
N GLN A 183 -5.50 2.90 -3.66
CA GLN A 183 -5.51 3.42 -2.31
C GLN A 183 -4.16 4.03 -1.96
N LEU A 184 -4.19 5.29 -1.52
CA LEU A 184 -3.08 5.93 -0.84
C LEU A 184 -3.32 5.93 0.68
N GLY A 185 -2.29 5.57 1.44
CA GLY A 185 -2.29 5.64 2.90
C GLY A 185 -1.19 4.78 3.51
N SER A 186 -1.08 4.87 4.82
CA SER A 186 -0.18 4.04 5.63
C SER A 186 -0.97 3.20 6.63
N THR A 187 -0.27 2.37 7.40
CA THR A 187 -0.92 1.61 8.49
C THR A 187 -1.42 2.54 9.58
N GLU A 188 -0.73 3.66 9.84
CA GLU A 188 -1.15 4.72 10.76
C GLU A 188 -2.38 5.46 10.22
N LEU A 189 -2.35 5.84 8.94
CA LEU A 189 -3.42 6.59 8.26
C LEU A 189 -3.96 5.85 7.02
N PRO A 190 -4.95 4.96 7.21
CA PRO A 190 -5.42 4.07 6.15
C PRO A 190 -6.38 4.76 5.18
N ALA A 191 -6.07 4.64 3.90
CA ALA A 191 -6.91 5.13 2.81
C ALA A 191 -7.16 6.65 2.89
N VAL A 192 -6.13 7.47 3.09
CA VAL A 192 -6.26 8.94 3.09
C VAL A 192 -6.79 9.48 1.76
N ALA A 193 -6.53 8.78 0.66
CA ALA A 193 -7.12 9.03 -0.64
C ALA A 193 -7.44 7.72 -1.35
N VAL A 194 -8.51 7.73 -2.13
CA VAL A 194 -8.96 6.59 -2.94
C VAL A 194 -9.30 7.10 -4.33
N GLY A 195 -8.82 6.41 -5.35
CA GLY A 195 -9.15 6.66 -6.75
C GLY A 195 -9.58 5.36 -7.42
N ALA A 196 -10.04 5.48 -8.66
CA ALA A 196 -10.43 4.32 -9.45
C ALA A 196 -10.11 4.52 -10.93
N TYR A 197 -9.93 3.43 -11.65
CA TYR A 197 -9.77 3.42 -13.09
C TYR A 197 -10.86 2.54 -13.68
N CYS A 198 -11.54 3.05 -14.70
CA CYS A 198 -12.54 2.30 -15.45
C CYS A 198 -12.34 2.58 -16.93
N GLN A 199 -12.43 1.54 -17.76
CA GLN A 199 -12.31 1.66 -19.23
C GLN A 199 -11.02 2.40 -19.68
N GLY A 200 -9.90 2.16 -18.98
CA GLY A 200 -8.62 2.83 -19.28
C GLY A 200 -8.52 4.30 -18.83
N GLU A 201 -9.60 4.91 -18.34
CA GLU A 201 -9.57 6.29 -17.84
C GLU A 201 -9.18 6.33 -16.36
N ARG A 202 -8.11 7.07 -16.04
CA ARG A 202 -7.71 7.36 -14.67
C ARG A 202 -8.68 8.35 -14.03
N ARG A 203 -9.42 7.93 -13.00
CA ARG A 203 -10.03 8.87 -12.06
C ARG A 203 -8.97 9.24 -11.02
N ARG A 204 -8.78 10.54 -10.81
CA ARG A 204 -7.80 11.10 -9.87
C ARG A 204 -8.02 10.56 -8.45
N LEU A 205 -6.98 10.60 -7.60
CA LEU A 205 -7.09 10.16 -6.21
C LEU A 205 -7.89 11.19 -5.40
N GLN A 206 -9.07 10.81 -4.92
CA GLN A 206 -9.93 11.67 -4.13
C GLN A 206 -9.53 11.63 -2.65
N LEU A 207 -9.18 12.79 -2.11
CA LEU A 207 -8.94 13.00 -0.67
C LEU A 207 -10.18 12.61 0.13
N GLN A 208 -10.02 11.79 1.18
CA GLN A 208 -11.12 11.35 2.04
C GLN A 208 -11.44 12.40 3.12
N ILE A 209 -11.86 13.59 2.68
CA ILE A 209 -12.10 14.77 3.53
C ILE A 209 -13.19 14.57 4.59
N ASP A 210 -14.09 13.61 4.40
CA ASP A 210 -15.11 13.27 5.40
C ASP A 210 -14.48 12.71 6.69
N ARG A 211 -13.31 12.06 6.57
CA ARG A 211 -12.59 11.46 7.71
C ARG A 211 -11.37 12.27 8.13
N TYR A 212 -10.65 12.84 7.19
CA TYR A 212 -9.35 13.46 7.45
C TYR A 212 -9.38 14.98 7.27
N ASP A 213 -8.62 15.69 8.10
CA ASP A 213 -8.17 17.04 7.79
C ASP A 213 -6.80 16.99 7.10
N PHE A 214 -6.56 17.91 6.18
CA PHE A 214 -5.31 18.00 5.43
C PHE A 214 -4.66 19.37 5.61
N LEU A 215 -3.33 19.41 5.72
CA LEU A 215 -2.54 20.64 5.55
C LEU A 215 -1.97 20.66 4.12
N LEU A 216 -2.86 20.78 3.15
CA LEU A 216 -2.52 20.78 1.72
C LEU A 216 -3.04 22.05 1.06
N THR A 217 -2.30 22.50 0.05
CA THR A 217 -2.69 23.56 -0.88
C THR A 217 -2.94 22.96 -2.26
N ASP A 218 -3.89 23.52 -3.01
CA ASP A 218 -4.19 23.05 -4.36
C ASP A 218 -3.12 23.56 -5.35
N THR A 219 -2.04 22.78 -5.49
CA THR A 219 -0.89 23.13 -6.32
C THR A 219 -0.20 21.91 -6.92
N ARG A 220 0.29 22.08 -8.15
CA ARG A 220 1.11 21.08 -8.86
C ARG A 220 2.55 21.00 -8.35
N GLN A 221 2.92 21.81 -7.35
CA GLN A 221 4.20 21.69 -6.66
C GLN A 221 4.17 20.54 -5.65
N TRP A 222 5.31 19.87 -5.48
CA TRP A 222 5.46 18.86 -4.43
C TRP A 222 5.28 19.49 -3.06
N GLN A 223 4.48 18.85 -2.23
CA GLN A 223 4.27 19.26 -0.84
C GLN A 223 4.10 18.03 0.06
N PRO A 224 4.51 18.11 1.33
CA PRO A 224 4.25 17.09 2.34
C PRO A 224 2.79 16.66 2.44
N LEU A 225 2.54 15.35 2.47
CA LEU A 225 1.22 14.82 2.81
C LEU A 225 1.07 14.78 4.34
N ILE A 226 0.53 15.88 4.88
CA ILE A 226 0.29 16.07 6.31
C ILE A 226 -1.21 16.01 6.61
N VAL A 227 -1.60 15.11 7.51
CA VAL A 227 -2.98 14.65 7.66
C VAL A 227 -3.35 14.46 9.13
N ARG A 228 -4.58 14.75 9.53
CA ARG A 228 -5.12 14.43 10.86
C ARG A 228 -6.37 13.56 10.74
N ASP A 229 -6.39 12.43 11.43
CA ASP A 229 -7.56 11.54 11.48
C ASP A 229 -8.60 12.06 12.47
N ARG A 230 -9.83 12.29 12.00
CA ARG A 230 -10.95 12.75 12.84
C ARG A 230 -11.91 11.63 13.20
N PHE A 231 -11.67 10.39 12.81
CA PHE A 231 -12.60 9.29 13.06
C PHE A 231 -12.87 9.10 14.58
N PRO A 232 -14.12 9.23 15.05
CA PRO A 232 -14.39 9.38 16.48
C PRO A 232 -14.19 8.10 17.31
N ARG A 233 -14.29 6.91 16.71
CA ARG A 233 -14.15 5.62 17.41
C ARG A 233 -12.76 5.00 17.27
N ARG A 234 -11.72 5.82 17.12
CA ARG A 234 -10.33 5.36 16.99
C ARG A 234 -9.77 4.95 18.36
N LEU A 235 -9.09 3.80 18.41
CA LEU A 235 -8.40 3.31 19.61
C LEU A 235 -6.94 3.80 19.70
N PHE A 236 -6.45 4.49 18.66
CA PHE A 236 -5.14 5.10 18.61
C PHE A 236 -5.26 6.59 18.19
N PRO A 237 -5.74 7.48 19.08
CA PRO A 237 -6.06 8.86 18.75
C PRO A 237 -4.82 9.77 18.70
N VAL A 238 -4.20 9.88 17.53
CA VAL A 238 -3.16 10.91 17.29
C VAL A 238 -3.82 12.29 17.22
N ALA A 239 -3.56 13.16 18.19
CA ALA A 239 -4.19 14.48 18.27
C ALA A 239 -3.58 15.52 17.30
N PRO A 240 -2.24 15.60 17.15
CA PRO A 240 -1.61 16.51 16.18
C PRO A 240 -1.82 16.07 14.73
N PHE A 241 -1.39 16.91 13.79
CA PHE A 241 -1.27 16.47 12.41
C PHE A 241 -0.12 15.47 12.30
N TYR A 242 -0.21 14.52 11.38
CA TYR A 242 0.81 13.52 11.14
C TYR A 242 1.40 13.71 9.73
N ASP A 243 2.73 13.85 9.65
CA ASP A 243 3.46 13.79 8.41
C ASP A 243 3.66 12.32 8.01
N SER A 244 3.00 11.92 6.93
CA SER A 244 3.09 10.55 6.41
C SER A 244 4.50 10.16 5.92
N GLY A 245 5.37 11.15 5.67
CA GLY A 245 6.65 10.98 5.00
C GLY A 245 6.52 10.86 3.48
N ASP A 246 5.32 11.03 2.94
CA ASP A 246 5.08 11.11 1.49
C ASP A 246 4.97 12.58 1.05
N GLU A 247 5.10 12.80 -0.25
CA GLU A 247 4.81 14.05 -0.93
C GLU A 247 3.79 13.85 -2.03
N VAL A 248 2.96 14.86 -2.25
CA VAL A 248 1.88 14.84 -3.24
C VAL A 248 1.88 16.11 -4.09
N LYS A 249 1.30 15.99 -5.29
CA LYS A 249 0.82 17.13 -6.07
C LYS A 249 -0.70 17.11 -6.07
N VAL A 250 -1.32 18.27 -5.92
CA VAL A 250 -2.77 18.42 -5.85
C VAL A 250 -3.26 19.31 -6.98
N GLU A 251 -4.34 18.90 -7.66
CA GLU A 251 -5.01 19.73 -8.65
C GLU A 251 -6.53 19.54 -8.62
N GLY A 252 -7.24 20.64 -8.39
CA GLY A 252 -8.70 20.67 -8.33
C GLY A 252 -9.23 19.88 -7.14
N GLY A 253 -8.49 19.84 -6.03
CA GLY A 253 -8.83 19.07 -4.83
C GLY A 253 -8.55 17.56 -4.92
N TYR A 254 -7.85 17.10 -5.95
CA TYR A 254 -7.45 15.69 -6.10
C TYR A 254 -5.94 15.55 -6.06
N ILE A 255 -5.46 14.43 -5.51
CA ILE A 255 -4.05 14.05 -5.67
C ILE A 255 -3.86 13.53 -7.10
N ILE A 256 -2.88 14.10 -7.81
CA ILE A 256 -2.54 13.70 -9.19
C ILE A 256 -1.26 12.87 -9.26
N GLU A 257 -0.35 13.08 -8.31
CA GLU A 257 0.91 12.33 -8.17
C GLU A 257 1.27 12.18 -6.69
N VAL A 258 1.93 11.07 -6.37
CA VAL A 258 2.46 10.75 -5.04
C VAL A 258 3.85 10.16 -5.17
N ARG A 259 4.72 10.47 -4.20
CA ARG A 259 6.03 9.85 -4.03
C ARG A 259 6.42 9.77 -2.56
N ARG A 260 7.35 8.89 -2.22
CA ARG A 260 7.97 8.90 -0.89
C ARG A 260 8.98 10.05 -0.81
N ARG A 261 8.94 10.86 0.24
CA ARG A 261 9.90 11.97 0.42
C ARG A 261 11.31 11.39 0.54
N ASP A 262 12.27 12.00 -0.14
CA ASP A 262 13.69 11.65 -0.12
C ASP A 262 14.04 10.20 -0.51
N ASP A 263 13.11 9.47 -1.14
CA ASP A 263 13.38 8.11 -1.61
C ASP A 263 14.25 8.15 -2.88
N PRO A 264 15.47 7.58 -2.86
CA PRO A 264 16.35 7.55 -4.03
C PRO A 264 15.77 6.76 -5.19
N ALA A 265 14.77 5.89 -4.96
CA ALA A 265 14.09 5.14 -6.01
C ALA A 265 13.27 6.05 -6.94
N ASN A 266 12.90 7.25 -6.49
CA ASN A 266 12.01 8.15 -7.24
C ASN A 266 12.54 8.49 -8.64
N VAL A 267 13.86 8.64 -8.80
CA VAL A 267 14.48 9.02 -10.08
C VAL A 267 14.35 7.92 -11.15
N PHE A 268 14.13 6.66 -10.75
CA PHE A 268 14.03 5.52 -11.66
C PHE A 268 12.60 5.23 -12.12
N THR A 269 11.61 5.99 -11.66
CA THR A 269 10.18 5.70 -11.91
C THR A 269 9.88 5.52 -13.40
N ASP A 270 10.33 6.47 -14.24
CA ASP A 270 10.03 6.44 -15.67
C ASP A 270 10.76 5.28 -16.35
N ASN A 271 12.04 5.06 -16.01
CA ASN A 271 12.79 3.92 -16.53
C ASN A 271 12.14 2.57 -16.18
N VAL A 272 11.61 2.43 -14.97
CA VAL A 272 10.90 1.22 -14.55
C VAL A 272 9.60 1.05 -15.33
N ASN A 273 8.85 2.13 -15.53
CA ASN A 273 7.64 2.09 -16.35
C ASN A 273 7.96 1.58 -17.76
N ASP A 274 9.05 2.07 -18.37
CA ASP A 274 9.49 1.65 -19.70
C ASP A 274 9.93 0.17 -19.73
N LEU A 275 10.69 -0.29 -18.74
CA LEU A 275 11.08 -1.70 -18.63
C LEU A 275 9.86 -2.62 -18.50
N LEU A 276 8.87 -2.21 -17.72
CA LEU A 276 7.61 -2.94 -17.58
C LEU A 276 6.85 -2.96 -18.92
N GLN A 277 6.78 -1.86 -19.65
CA GLN A 277 6.15 -1.84 -20.98
C GLN A 277 6.89 -2.74 -21.98
N ASN A 278 8.21 -2.90 -21.83
CA ASN A 278 9.08 -3.71 -22.69
C ASN A 278 9.26 -5.17 -22.23
N GLY A 279 8.20 -5.77 -21.66
CA GLY A 279 8.15 -7.22 -21.41
C GLY A 279 8.64 -7.69 -20.04
N CYS A 280 9.16 -6.81 -19.18
CA CYS A 280 9.40 -7.16 -17.78
C CYS A 280 8.08 -7.29 -17.02
N ILE A 281 7.95 -8.32 -16.20
CA ILE A 281 6.85 -8.48 -15.23
C ILE A 281 7.16 -7.66 -13.97
N ASN A 282 8.37 -7.75 -13.44
CA ASN A 282 8.85 -6.97 -12.30
C ASN A 282 10.34 -6.68 -12.46
N VAL A 283 10.82 -5.65 -11.76
CA VAL A 283 12.23 -5.23 -11.77
C VAL A 283 12.69 -4.81 -10.37
N GLN A 284 13.97 -5.00 -10.09
CA GLN A 284 14.70 -4.44 -8.97
C GLN A 284 16.07 -3.94 -9.42
N ILE A 285 16.56 -2.86 -8.83
CA ILE A 285 17.78 -2.18 -9.25
C ILE A 285 18.78 -2.22 -8.09
N ASP A 286 19.96 -2.79 -8.35
CA ASP A 286 21.13 -2.60 -7.50
C ASP A 286 22.03 -1.54 -8.11
N GLN A 287 21.99 -0.34 -7.52
CA GLN A 287 22.79 0.81 -7.97
C GLN A 287 24.28 0.61 -7.73
N GLY A 288 24.65 -0.16 -6.68
CA GLY A 288 26.04 -0.33 -6.27
C GLY A 288 26.85 -1.15 -7.27
N VAL A 289 26.22 -2.19 -7.85
CA VAL A 289 26.86 -3.05 -8.87
C VAL A 289 26.32 -2.82 -10.29
N ARG A 290 25.41 -1.85 -10.48
CA ARG A 290 24.78 -1.52 -11.77
C ARG A 290 24.10 -2.71 -12.43
N VAL A 291 23.23 -3.37 -11.69
CA VAL A 291 22.44 -4.51 -12.17
C VAL A 291 20.95 -4.23 -12.01
N VAL A 292 20.18 -4.58 -13.04
CA VAL A 292 18.73 -4.68 -12.98
C VAL A 292 18.36 -6.15 -12.95
N TYR A 293 17.85 -6.60 -11.82
CA TYR A 293 17.23 -7.92 -11.72
C TYR A 293 15.80 -7.84 -12.24
N PHE A 294 15.38 -8.79 -13.06
CA PHE A 294 14.04 -8.79 -13.61
C PHE A 294 13.42 -10.20 -13.68
N ASP A 295 12.10 -10.20 -13.73
CA ASP A 295 11.25 -11.33 -14.11
C ASP A 295 10.51 -10.96 -15.40
N GLY A 296 10.19 -11.93 -16.26
CA GLY A 296 9.54 -11.73 -17.55
C GLY A 296 10.44 -11.96 -18.77
N ALA A 297 9.95 -11.58 -19.94
CA ALA A 297 10.57 -11.88 -21.23
C ALA A 297 11.26 -10.64 -21.83
N CYS A 298 12.22 -10.06 -21.10
CA CYS A 298 13.03 -8.96 -21.62
C CYS A 298 14.24 -9.50 -22.41
N ALA A 299 14.39 -9.05 -23.66
CA ALA A 299 15.50 -9.45 -24.52
C ALA A 299 16.76 -8.56 -24.35
N ALA A 300 16.63 -7.44 -23.64
CA ALA A 300 17.74 -6.52 -23.44
C ALA A 300 18.80 -7.14 -22.51
N VAL A 301 20.06 -7.07 -22.91
CA VAL A 301 21.21 -7.50 -22.08
C VAL A 301 21.70 -6.34 -21.19
N THR A 302 21.50 -5.11 -21.65
CA THR A 302 21.83 -3.87 -20.93
C THR A 302 20.73 -2.85 -21.09
N VAL A 303 20.63 -1.92 -20.14
CA VAL A 303 19.73 -0.77 -20.20
C VAL A 303 20.43 0.46 -19.63
N GLU A 304 20.20 1.64 -20.21
CA GLU A 304 20.68 2.90 -19.65
C GLU A 304 19.65 3.43 -18.64
N LEU A 305 20.07 3.62 -17.39
CA LEU A 305 19.27 4.25 -16.33
C LEU A 305 20.04 5.45 -15.76
N GLN A 306 19.41 6.62 -15.76
CA GLN A 306 20.00 7.84 -15.21
C GLN A 306 21.41 8.15 -15.76
N GLY A 307 21.65 7.91 -17.07
CA GLY A 307 22.94 8.17 -17.72
C GLY A 307 24.02 7.12 -17.48
N HIS A 308 23.65 5.94 -16.95
CA HIS A 308 24.58 4.85 -16.70
C HIS A 308 24.05 3.54 -17.26
N ASP A 309 24.94 2.72 -17.81
CA ASP A 309 24.61 1.36 -18.25
C ASP A 309 24.46 0.42 -17.06
N TYR A 310 23.36 -0.32 -17.05
CA TYR A 310 23.08 -1.41 -16.13
C TYR A 310 22.99 -2.72 -16.89
N GLN A 311 23.53 -3.79 -16.30
CA GLN A 311 23.34 -5.14 -16.81
C GLN A 311 21.95 -5.67 -16.44
N MET A 312 21.24 -6.27 -17.39
CA MET A 312 19.98 -6.95 -17.16
C MET A 312 20.23 -8.41 -16.78
N VAL A 313 19.71 -8.84 -15.64
CA VAL A 313 19.87 -10.21 -15.13
C VAL A 313 18.51 -10.81 -14.77
N ALA A 314 18.14 -11.90 -15.43
CA ALA A 314 16.95 -12.67 -15.05
C ALA A 314 17.24 -13.45 -13.76
N ALA A 315 16.60 -13.08 -12.65
CA ALA A 315 16.84 -13.69 -11.35
C ALA A 315 15.60 -13.60 -10.44
N PRO A 316 15.52 -14.45 -9.39
CA PRO A 316 14.52 -14.28 -8.34
C PRO A 316 14.59 -12.89 -7.72
N LEU A 317 13.44 -12.24 -7.57
CA LEU A 317 13.35 -10.92 -6.98
C LEU A 317 13.07 -11.00 -5.47
N HIS A 318 13.72 -10.15 -4.70
CA HIS A 318 13.68 -10.16 -3.25
C HIS A 318 12.54 -9.29 -2.72
N ARG A 319 11.53 -9.92 -2.13
CA ARG A 319 10.44 -9.25 -1.42
C ARG A 319 10.82 -9.01 0.04
N LEU A 320 10.31 -7.93 0.62
CA LEU A 320 10.48 -7.64 2.05
C LEU A 320 9.75 -8.72 2.88
N PRO A 321 10.45 -9.38 3.83
CA PRO A 321 9.83 -10.36 4.71
C PRO A 321 8.57 -9.81 5.36
N HIS A 322 7.55 -10.66 5.52
CA HIS A 322 6.28 -10.36 6.20
C HIS A 322 5.39 -9.28 5.56
N SER A 323 5.89 -8.45 4.64
CA SER A 323 5.08 -7.46 3.93
C SER A 323 4.76 -7.87 2.49
N ASN A 324 5.53 -8.79 1.89
CA ASN A 324 5.43 -9.17 0.47
C ASN A 324 5.63 -8.02 -0.53
N LYS A 325 6.00 -6.81 -0.07
CA LYS A 325 6.32 -5.69 -0.95
C LYS A 325 7.60 -5.96 -1.71
N LEU A 326 7.66 -5.48 -2.95
CA LEU A 326 8.86 -5.55 -3.78
C LEU A 326 9.54 -4.17 -3.81
N PRO A 327 10.62 -3.95 -3.03
CA PRO A 327 11.34 -2.68 -3.06
C PRO A 327 12.02 -2.52 -4.42
N LEU A 328 11.95 -1.31 -4.99
CA LEU A 328 12.58 -1.05 -6.29
C LEU A 328 14.10 -1.09 -6.21
N LEU A 329 14.67 -0.52 -5.15
CA LEU A 329 16.12 -0.54 -4.93
C LEU A 329 16.49 -1.67 -3.96
N THR A 330 17.56 -2.39 -4.30
CA THR A 330 18.16 -3.42 -3.46
C THR A 330 19.61 -3.08 -3.19
N SER A 331 20.14 -3.48 -2.02
CA SER A 331 21.58 -3.48 -1.77
C SER A 331 22.12 -4.91 -1.89
N SER A 332 23.29 -5.05 -2.51
CA SER A 332 24.03 -6.31 -2.69
C SER A 332 24.31 -7.10 -1.39
N LEU A 333 24.09 -6.49 -0.21
CA LEU A 333 24.13 -7.16 1.10
C LEU A 333 22.89 -8.02 1.40
N GLN A 334 21.73 -7.75 0.78
CA GLN A 334 20.50 -8.52 0.98
C GLN A 334 20.40 -9.75 0.07
N ALA A 335 21.08 -9.75 -1.08
CA ALA A 335 21.06 -10.88 -2.02
C ALA A 335 21.92 -12.06 -1.55
N ARG A 336 22.97 -11.82 -0.73
CA ARG A 336 23.91 -12.87 -0.29
C ARG A 336 23.51 -13.60 1.00
N SER A 337 22.58 -13.08 1.79
CA SER A 337 22.22 -13.69 3.08
C SER A 337 21.32 -14.94 2.99
N THR A 338 21.08 -15.47 1.78
CA THR A 338 20.30 -16.70 1.58
C THR A 338 21.10 -17.88 1.04
N GLU A 339 22.35 -17.68 0.61
CA GLU A 339 23.23 -18.81 0.23
C GLU A 339 23.95 -19.43 1.46
N ASP A 340 24.10 -18.68 2.55
CA ASP A 340 24.78 -19.16 3.77
C ASP A 340 23.82 -19.69 4.86
N GLY A 341 22.54 -19.91 4.53
CA GLY A 341 21.47 -20.29 5.47
C GLY A 341 21.06 -21.77 5.45
N GLU A 342 21.71 -22.60 4.64
CA GLU A 342 21.56 -24.06 4.67
C GLU A 342 22.91 -24.72 4.96
N SER A 343 23.23 -24.86 6.25
CA SER A 343 24.24 -25.80 6.76
C SER A 343 23.81 -26.38 8.09
#